data_AF-R7H6R7-F1
#
_entry.id   AF-R7H6R7-F1
#
_cell.length_a   1.000
_cell.length_b   1.000
_cell.length_c   1.000
_cell.angle_alpha   90.00
_cell.angle_beta   90.00
_cell.angle_gamma   90.00
#
_symmetry.space_group_name_H-M   'P 1'
#
loop_
_entity.id
_entity.type
_entity.pdbx_description
1 polymer ?
#
loop_
_entity_poly.entity_id
_entity_poly.type
_entity_poly.pdbx_seq_one_letter_code
_entity_poly.pdbx_strand_id
1 'polypeptide(L)'
;MKKSILSAMALAFAFAMPSAAQDGLLKKYDRRLTTPRNYVCYRTTEKMKIDGKLNEKVWQQAAQTESFVDISGFDFPKPVYDTKARLLWDDEYLYISAVLEEPNIVANLTHRDTIIYHDNDFEVFLDPTGDGQNYFEIENNARGVIFDLMLDRAYRSGGNFHIQWDCPGLKLAVQHDGTLNKQKDTDRSWTVEMAIPHKAVTRNFANPLKAGNIWRLNFSRVQWLKKGGPEENWVWTPTGEINMHAPNQWGFLQFSDKVAGSGTDEFQCPYNMEAYKVLWALFYAQLDQHGKDGRYTSSLAVLGLTDADLATLPKGSNIEMEATTHQFRASVLVGGTGKRYVVDHNGKFEVL
;
A
#
# COMPACT_ATOMS: atom_id res chain seq x y z
N MET A 1 57.18 47.03 -27.43
CA MET A 1 55.88 47.40 -26.82
C MET A 1 54.79 46.64 -27.58
N LYS A 2 54.40 45.44 -27.14
CA LYS A 2 53.14 45.15 -26.42
C LYS A 2 51.95 46.03 -26.88
N LYS A 3 50.98 45.42 -27.57
CA LYS A 3 49.61 45.21 -27.06
C LYS A 3 48.83 44.27 -28.00
N SER A 4 48.33 43.20 -27.40
CA SER A 4 47.38 42.24 -27.96
C SER A 4 45.97 42.82 -27.97
N ILE A 5 45.16 42.39 -28.94
CA ILE A 5 43.70 42.41 -28.84
C ILE A 5 43.24 41.01 -29.29
N LEU A 6 43.04 40.11 -28.32
CA LEU A 6 42.22 38.92 -28.53
C LEU A 6 40.77 39.33 -28.24
N SER A 7 39.91 39.24 -29.25
CA SER A 7 38.47 39.34 -29.08
C SER A 7 37.96 38.05 -28.44
N ALA A 8 37.45 38.14 -27.21
CA ALA A 8 36.76 37.06 -26.54
C ALA A 8 35.32 36.95 -27.09
N MET A 9 35.03 35.89 -27.86
CA MET A 9 33.66 35.43 -28.08
C MET A 9 33.20 34.72 -26.82
N ALA A 10 32.34 35.37 -26.04
CA ALA A 10 31.58 34.72 -24.98
C ALA A 10 30.51 33.84 -25.64
N LEU A 11 30.75 32.53 -25.71
CA LEU A 11 29.69 31.55 -25.95
C LEU A 11 28.84 31.47 -24.67
N ALA A 12 27.66 32.09 -24.69
CA ALA A 12 26.65 31.85 -23.69
C ALA A 12 26.09 30.43 -23.89
N PHE A 13 26.62 29.46 -23.14
CA PHE A 13 25.93 28.19 -22.95
C PHE A 13 24.70 28.45 -22.08
N ALA A 14 23.55 28.65 -22.73
CA ALA A 14 22.27 28.52 -22.06
C ALA A 14 22.12 27.05 -21.64
N PHE A 15 22.37 26.75 -20.37
CA PHE A 15 21.92 25.50 -19.79
C PHE A 15 20.39 25.52 -19.86
N ALA A 16 19.83 24.83 -20.85
CA ALA A 16 18.42 24.47 -20.83
C ALA A 16 18.21 23.61 -19.59
N MET A 17 17.55 24.16 -18.56
CA MET A 17 17.07 23.35 -17.45
C MET A 17 16.17 22.25 -18.04
N PRO A 18 16.26 21.00 -17.57
CA PRO A 18 15.36 19.96 -18.03
C PRO A 18 13.92 20.42 -17.79
N SER A 19 13.09 20.36 -18.83
CA SER A 19 11.66 20.73 -18.84
C SER A 19 10.82 20.04 -17.75
N ALA A 20 11.35 19.03 -17.07
CA ALA A 20 10.69 18.36 -15.95
C ALA A 20 10.43 19.27 -14.74
N ALA A 21 11.17 20.39 -14.59
CA ALA A 21 10.94 21.34 -13.49
C ALA A 21 9.68 22.21 -13.67
N GLN A 22 9.02 22.16 -14.84
CA GLN A 22 7.84 23.00 -15.15
C GLN A 22 6.50 22.29 -14.94
N ASP A 23 6.50 20.99 -14.71
CA ASP A 23 5.29 20.15 -14.77
C ASP A 23 4.55 19.96 -13.43
N GLY A 24 5.10 20.48 -12.33
CA GLY A 24 4.54 20.35 -10.98
C GLY A 24 4.85 19.03 -10.28
N LEU A 25 4.70 19.00 -8.96
CA LEU A 25 4.99 17.83 -8.15
C LEU A 25 4.03 16.68 -8.38
N LEU A 26 2.74 16.98 -8.58
CA LEU A 26 1.72 15.95 -8.76
C LEU A 26 1.97 15.16 -10.04
N LYS A 27 2.42 15.81 -11.11
CA LYS A 27 2.81 15.15 -12.36
C LYS A 27 4.14 14.41 -12.21
N LYS A 28 5.12 14.99 -11.50
CA LYS A 28 6.43 14.35 -11.26
C LYS A 28 6.29 13.00 -10.54
N TYR A 29 5.32 12.87 -9.63
CA TYR A 29 5.12 11.67 -8.80
C TYR A 29 3.81 10.95 -9.06
N ASP A 30 3.18 11.18 -10.21
CA ASP A 30 1.85 10.67 -10.56
C ASP A 30 1.65 9.18 -10.29
N ARG A 31 2.67 8.36 -10.61
CA ARG A 31 2.68 6.91 -10.42
C ARG A 31 2.54 6.52 -8.95
N ARG A 32 3.10 7.33 -8.04
CA ARG A 32 3.01 7.16 -6.58
C ARG A 32 1.94 8.05 -5.95
N LEU A 33 0.99 8.55 -6.74
CA LEU A 33 -0.11 9.40 -6.27
C LEU A 33 -1.45 8.95 -6.86
N THR A 34 -1.52 7.69 -7.29
CA THR A 34 -2.78 7.08 -7.74
C THR A 34 -3.78 7.04 -6.60
N THR A 35 -5.07 7.12 -6.92
CA THR A 35 -6.12 6.95 -5.92
C THR A 35 -6.18 5.48 -5.51
N PRO A 36 -5.96 5.13 -4.22
CA PRO A 36 -6.01 3.74 -3.80
C PRO A 36 -7.40 3.14 -3.93
N ARG A 37 -7.46 1.82 -4.13
CA ARG A 37 -8.72 1.06 -4.17
C ARG A 37 -9.41 1.08 -2.81
N ASN A 38 -10.69 0.73 -2.77
CA ASN A 38 -11.47 0.65 -1.53
C ASN A 38 -12.34 -0.60 -1.49
N TYR A 39 -12.66 -1.06 -0.28
CA TYR A 39 -13.52 -2.20 -0.04
C TYR A 39 -14.41 -1.94 1.18
N VAL A 40 -15.72 -2.13 1.04
CA VAL A 40 -16.67 -2.08 2.15
C VAL A 40 -16.83 -3.49 2.73
N CYS A 41 -16.34 -3.67 3.95
CA CYS A 41 -16.35 -4.93 4.68
C CYS A 41 -17.61 -5.07 5.51
N TYR A 42 -18.43 -6.06 5.16
CA TYR A 42 -19.69 -6.34 5.84
C TYR A 42 -19.50 -7.36 6.95
N ARG A 43 -20.43 -7.34 7.91
CA ARG A 43 -20.42 -8.28 9.02
C ARG A 43 -20.80 -9.68 8.55
N THR A 44 -20.27 -10.69 9.23
CA THR A 44 -20.83 -12.04 9.23
C THR A 44 -21.50 -12.35 10.57
N THR A 45 -22.59 -13.12 10.53
CA THR A 45 -23.19 -13.76 11.70
C THR A 45 -23.05 -15.29 11.65
N GLU A 46 -22.49 -15.81 10.55
CA GLU A 46 -22.17 -17.21 10.39
C GLU A 46 -20.90 -17.54 11.17
N LYS A 47 -20.87 -18.70 11.81
CA LYS A 47 -19.64 -19.21 12.42
C LYS A 47 -18.70 -19.70 11.32
N MET A 48 -17.66 -18.91 11.03
CA MET A 48 -16.67 -19.21 10.00
C MET A 48 -15.82 -20.43 10.40
N LYS A 49 -15.67 -21.39 9.48
CA LYS A 49 -14.79 -22.55 9.67
C LYS A 49 -13.62 -22.43 8.71
N ILE A 50 -12.53 -21.88 9.23
CA ILE A 50 -11.29 -21.66 8.48
C ILE A 50 -10.67 -23.01 8.06
N ASP A 51 -11.01 -23.48 6.85
CA ASP A 51 -10.56 -24.74 6.27
C ASP A 51 -10.14 -24.63 4.79
N GLY A 52 -10.21 -23.41 4.24
CA GLY A 52 -9.73 -23.05 2.91
C GLY A 52 -10.73 -23.37 1.80
N LYS A 53 -11.88 -23.99 2.09
CA LYS A 53 -12.83 -24.43 1.05
C LYS A 53 -13.75 -23.32 0.56
N LEU A 54 -13.87 -22.22 1.30
CA LEU A 54 -14.67 -21.05 0.96
C LEU A 54 -16.14 -21.38 0.63
N ASN A 55 -16.71 -22.38 1.33
CA ASN A 55 -18.04 -22.91 1.04
C ASN A 55 -19.14 -22.36 1.97
N GLU A 56 -18.76 -21.54 2.95
CA GLU A 56 -19.69 -20.72 3.73
C GLU A 56 -20.51 -19.84 2.81
N LYS A 57 -21.81 -19.73 3.10
CA LYS A 57 -22.73 -18.98 2.24
C LYS A 57 -22.40 -17.49 2.25
N VAL A 58 -21.94 -16.98 3.39
CA VAL A 58 -21.56 -15.58 3.54
C VAL A 58 -20.41 -15.17 2.62
N TRP A 59 -19.51 -16.08 2.23
CA TRP A 59 -18.47 -15.77 1.24
C TRP A 59 -19.03 -15.44 -0.14
N GLN A 60 -20.16 -16.05 -0.52
CA GLN A 60 -20.84 -15.76 -1.78
C GLN A 60 -21.59 -14.42 -1.75
N GLN A 61 -21.82 -13.87 -0.55
CA GLN A 61 -22.48 -12.57 -0.35
C GLN A 61 -21.48 -11.42 -0.21
N ALA A 62 -20.23 -11.71 0.14
CA ALA A 62 -19.15 -10.75 0.15
C ALA A 62 -18.72 -10.40 -1.29
N ALA A 63 -18.56 -9.11 -1.56
CA ALA A 63 -18.05 -8.65 -2.85
C ALA A 63 -16.62 -9.17 -3.08
N GLN A 64 -16.25 -9.42 -4.33
CA GLN A 64 -14.85 -9.64 -4.68
C GLN A 64 -14.15 -8.29 -4.81
N THR A 65 -12.87 -8.25 -4.44
CA THR A 65 -11.97 -7.18 -4.90
C THR A 65 -11.90 -7.19 -6.43
N GLU A 66 -11.48 -6.07 -7.01
CA GLU A 66 -10.97 -6.08 -8.38
C GLU A 66 -9.73 -6.99 -8.49
N SER A 67 -9.47 -7.48 -9.71
CA SER A 67 -8.28 -8.27 -10.03
C SER A 67 -6.99 -7.55 -9.67
N PHE A 68 -6.00 -8.31 -9.21
CA PHE A 68 -4.68 -7.77 -8.92
C PHE A 68 -4.02 -7.22 -10.19
N VAL A 69 -3.10 -6.27 -10.01
CA VAL A 69 -2.35 -5.59 -11.07
C VAL A 69 -0.87 -5.60 -10.74
N ASP A 70 -0.01 -5.28 -11.70
CA ASP A 70 1.40 -5.03 -11.41
C ASP A 70 1.54 -3.91 -10.36
N ILE A 71 2.43 -4.11 -9.40
CA ILE A 71 2.69 -3.15 -8.30
C ILE A 71 3.07 -1.76 -8.78
N SER A 72 3.70 -1.66 -9.95
CA SER A 72 4.11 -0.41 -10.59
C SER A 72 2.92 0.36 -11.17
N GLY A 73 1.76 -0.28 -11.31
CA GLY A 73 0.50 0.34 -11.69
C GLY A 73 0.28 0.42 -13.20
N PHE A 74 -0.24 1.57 -13.66
CA PHE A 74 -0.56 1.80 -15.06
C PHE A 74 0.69 1.73 -15.96
N ASP A 75 0.50 1.45 -17.25
CA ASP A 75 1.53 1.18 -18.27
C ASP A 75 2.27 -0.16 -18.15
N PHE A 76 2.10 -0.90 -17.06
CA PHE A 76 2.64 -2.26 -16.91
C PHE A 76 1.63 -3.32 -17.36
N PRO A 77 2.10 -4.49 -17.86
CA PRO A 77 1.24 -5.59 -18.22
C PRO A 77 0.35 -6.04 -17.06
N LYS A 78 -0.87 -6.48 -17.36
CA LYS A 78 -1.71 -7.11 -16.36
C LYS A 78 -1.16 -8.51 -16.02
N PRO A 79 -1.31 -8.97 -14.77
CA PRO A 79 -1.04 -10.34 -14.39
C PRO A 79 -1.67 -11.35 -15.34
N VAL A 80 -0.91 -12.40 -15.67
CA VAL A 80 -1.38 -13.47 -16.56
C VAL A 80 -2.32 -14.45 -15.86
N TYR A 81 -2.32 -14.46 -14.53
CA TYR A 81 -3.22 -15.27 -13.71
C TYR A 81 -4.02 -14.36 -12.77
N ASP A 82 -5.33 -14.58 -12.68
CA ASP A 82 -6.18 -13.73 -11.84
C ASP A 82 -5.95 -14.01 -10.35
N THR A 83 -6.14 -12.98 -9.53
CA THR A 83 -6.15 -13.09 -8.09
C THR A 83 -7.17 -12.10 -7.54
N LYS A 84 -8.07 -12.61 -6.70
CA LYS A 84 -9.14 -11.82 -6.06
C LYS A 84 -9.32 -12.25 -4.63
N ALA A 85 -9.63 -11.28 -3.79
CA ALA A 85 -9.94 -11.50 -2.38
C ALA A 85 -11.40 -11.15 -2.07
N ARG A 86 -11.87 -11.60 -0.91
CA ARG A 86 -13.10 -11.14 -0.24
C ARG A 86 -12.79 -10.91 1.21
N LEU A 87 -13.49 -9.96 1.82
CA LEU A 87 -13.35 -9.63 3.23
C LEU A 87 -14.71 -9.60 3.92
N LEU A 88 -14.72 -10.10 5.15
CA LEU A 88 -15.82 -10.08 6.11
C LEU A 88 -15.26 -9.75 7.48
N TRP A 89 -16.11 -9.35 8.42
CA TRP A 89 -15.67 -9.14 9.80
C TRP A 89 -16.73 -9.49 10.83
N ASP A 90 -16.32 -9.74 12.06
CA ASP A 90 -17.18 -9.78 13.24
C ASP A 90 -16.48 -9.13 14.43
N ASP A 91 -17.02 -9.29 15.64
CA ASP A 91 -16.46 -8.65 16.84
C ASP A 91 -15.09 -9.22 17.26
N GLU A 92 -14.70 -10.38 16.71
CA GLU A 92 -13.48 -11.08 17.07
C GLU A 92 -12.42 -11.07 15.95
N TYR A 93 -12.81 -11.19 14.68
CA TYR A 93 -11.90 -11.38 13.56
C TYR A 93 -12.21 -10.49 12.36
N LEU A 94 -11.13 -10.13 11.67
CA LEU A 94 -11.16 -9.82 10.25
C LEU A 94 -10.98 -11.14 9.49
N TYR A 95 -11.93 -11.48 8.62
CA TYR A 95 -11.85 -12.65 7.76
C TYR A 95 -11.43 -12.24 6.36
N ILE A 96 -10.49 -12.98 5.79
CA ILE A 96 -10.00 -12.78 4.43
C ILE A 96 -10.04 -14.11 3.71
N SER A 97 -10.59 -14.11 2.50
CA SER A 97 -10.39 -15.20 1.55
C SER A 97 -9.72 -14.69 0.29
N ALA A 98 -8.91 -15.53 -0.35
CA ALA A 98 -8.35 -15.26 -1.66
C ALA A 98 -8.45 -16.49 -2.55
N VAL A 99 -8.65 -16.27 -3.84
CA VAL A 99 -8.57 -17.28 -4.89
C VAL A 99 -7.49 -16.82 -5.86
N LEU A 100 -6.46 -17.65 -6.04
CA LEU A 100 -5.31 -17.38 -6.88
C LEU A 100 -5.29 -18.41 -8.01
N GLU A 101 -5.49 -17.98 -9.25
CA GLU A 101 -5.27 -18.83 -10.41
C GLU A 101 -3.78 -19.17 -10.50
N GLU A 102 -3.44 -20.45 -10.62
CA GLU A 102 -2.05 -20.90 -10.66
C GLU A 102 -1.98 -22.25 -11.38
N PRO A 103 -1.39 -22.33 -12.59
CA PRO A 103 -1.23 -23.58 -13.31
C PRO A 103 -0.13 -24.49 -12.75
N ASN A 104 0.72 -24.01 -11.86
CA ASN A 104 1.79 -24.81 -11.24
C ASN A 104 1.95 -24.43 -9.76
N ILE A 105 1.25 -25.16 -8.89
CA ILE A 105 1.24 -24.88 -7.45
C ILE A 105 2.51 -25.44 -6.80
N VAL A 106 3.41 -24.53 -6.42
CA VAL A 106 4.68 -24.83 -5.77
C VAL A 106 4.72 -24.20 -4.39
N ALA A 107 4.99 -25.05 -3.40
CA ALA A 107 5.48 -24.61 -2.11
C ALA A 107 6.52 -25.62 -1.60
N ASN A 108 7.79 -25.29 -1.47
CA ASN A 108 8.81 -26.20 -0.92
C ASN A 108 9.16 -25.89 0.53
N LEU A 109 8.87 -24.67 0.99
CA LEU A 109 9.13 -24.23 2.34
C LEU A 109 8.08 -24.83 3.29
N THR A 110 8.57 -25.33 4.43
CA THR A 110 7.78 -26.08 5.42
C THR A 110 7.87 -25.52 6.84
N HIS A 111 8.74 -24.53 7.07
CA HIS A 111 9.00 -23.96 8.38
C HIS A 111 8.45 -22.54 8.46
N ARG A 112 7.71 -22.26 9.53
CA ARG A 112 7.27 -20.90 9.87
C ARG A 112 8.47 -19.96 9.94
N ASP A 113 8.25 -18.70 9.60
CA ASP A 113 9.23 -17.62 9.63
C ASP A 113 10.42 -17.83 8.68
N THR A 114 10.21 -18.63 7.62
CA THR A 114 11.11 -18.66 6.46
C THR A 114 10.68 -17.61 5.44
N ILE A 115 11.63 -17.09 4.67
CA ILE A 115 11.35 -16.12 3.61
C ILE A 115 10.55 -16.83 2.51
N ILE A 116 9.22 -16.61 2.47
CA ILE A 116 8.31 -17.47 1.70
C ILE A 116 8.09 -17.10 0.24
N TYR A 117 8.41 -15.86 -0.18
CA TYR A 117 8.17 -15.38 -1.54
C TYR A 117 8.89 -16.15 -2.66
N HIS A 118 9.78 -17.09 -2.32
CA HIS A 118 10.38 -18.03 -3.27
C HIS A 118 9.45 -19.19 -3.68
N ASP A 119 8.35 -19.39 -2.96
CA ASP A 119 7.25 -20.28 -3.30
C ASP A 119 6.09 -19.48 -3.93
N ASN A 120 5.00 -20.13 -4.33
CA ASN A 120 3.74 -19.41 -4.52
C ASN A 120 3.25 -18.90 -3.17
N ASP A 121 3.04 -17.59 -3.08
CA ASP A 121 2.72 -16.88 -1.84
C ASP A 121 1.47 -16.00 -1.98
N PHE A 122 0.98 -15.59 -0.83
CA PHE A 122 -0.08 -14.60 -0.70
C PHE A 122 0.19 -13.80 0.57
N GLU A 123 0.12 -12.49 0.46
CA GLU A 123 0.50 -11.57 1.53
C GLU A 123 -0.66 -10.62 1.86
N VAL A 124 -0.85 -10.36 3.14
CA VAL A 124 -1.83 -9.42 3.69
C VAL A 124 -1.10 -8.34 4.46
N PHE A 125 -1.33 -7.09 4.07
CA PHE A 125 -0.78 -5.91 4.72
C PHE A 125 -1.88 -5.13 5.43
N LEU A 126 -1.65 -4.74 6.68
CA LEU A 126 -2.62 -4.06 7.53
C LEU A 126 -1.99 -2.85 8.22
N ASP A 127 -2.51 -1.67 7.96
CA ASP A 127 -2.26 -0.46 8.75
C ASP A 127 -3.61 0.03 9.33
N PRO A 128 -3.98 -0.47 10.53
CA PRO A 128 -5.26 -0.15 11.13
C PRO A 128 -5.39 1.30 11.58
N THR A 129 -4.31 2.02 11.88
CA THR A 129 -4.37 3.45 12.25
C THR A 129 -4.46 4.36 11.04
N GLY A 130 -3.94 3.90 9.90
CA GLY A 130 -3.88 4.65 8.65
C GLY A 130 -2.85 5.78 8.65
N ASP A 131 -1.96 5.79 9.65
CA ASP A 131 -0.89 6.77 9.80
C ASP A 131 0.44 6.30 9.19
N GLY A 132 0.49 5.09 8.63
CA GLY A 132 1.69 4.50 8.03
C GLY A 132 2.72 4.03 9.06
N GLN A 133 2.34 3.87 10.33
CA GLN A 133 3.19 3.41 11.42
C GLN A 133 2.63 2.13 12.05
N ASN A 134 3.48 1.33 12.71
CA ASN A 134 3.09 0.13 13.46
C ASN A 134 2.12 -0.80 12.69
N TYR A 135 2.45 -1.06 11.43
CA TYR A 135 1.63 -1.87 10.53
C TYR A 135 2.11 -3.32 10.51
N PHE A 136 1.30 -4.21 9.96
CA PHE A 136 1.48 -5.65 10.02
C PHE A 136 1.53 -6.25 8.61
N GLU A 137 2.25 -7.35 8.52
CA GLU A 137 2.37 -8.19 7.34
C GLU A 137 2.18 -9.63 7.76
N ILE A 138 1.33 -10.33 7.03
CA ILE A 138 1.05 -11.76 7.22
C ILE A 138 1.08 -12.39 5.85
N GLU A 139 2.04 -13.28 5.65
CA GLU A 139 2.25 -13.99 4.40
C GLU A 139 2.01 -15.49 4.62
N ASN A 140 1.54 -16.17 3.58
CA ASN A 140 1.56 -17.62 3.55
C ASN A 140 1.92 -18.18 2.17
N ASN A 141 2.62 -19.30 2.14
CA ASN A 141 2.80 -20.03 0.89
C ASN A 141 1.57 -20.91 0.58
N ALA A 142 1.55 -21.54 -0.60
CA ALA A 142 0.48 -22.45 -1.00
C ALA A 142 0.34 -23.71 -0.11
N ARG A 143 1.21 -23.96 0.89
CA ARG A 143 0.99 -25.00 1.89
C ARG A 143 0.29 -24.48 3.16
N GLY A 144 0.27 -23.16 3.34
CA GLY A 144 -0.16 -22.52 4.59
C GLY A 144 0.97 -22.38 5.61
N VAL A 145 2.23 -22.46 5.19
CA VAL A 145 3.35 -22.01 6.03
C VAL A 145 3.30 -20.50 6.13
N ILE A 146 3.42 -19.97 7.35
CA ILE A 146 3.24 -18.55 7.65
C ILE A 146 4.60 -17.88 7.84
N PHE A 147 4.71 -16.64 7.37
CA PHE A 147 5.70 -15.66 7.78
C PHE A 147 4.92 -14.40 8.18
N ASP A 148 5.10 -13.90 9.40
CA ASP A 148 4.42 -12.69 9.86
C ASP A 148 5.35 -11.76 10.65
N LEU A 149 5.06 -10.47 10.56
CA LEU A 149 5.87 -9.43 11.18
C LEU A 149 5.07 -8.15 11.40
N MET A 150 5.60 -7.34 12.31
CA MET A 150 5.17 -5.97 12.53
C MET A 150 6.30 -5.03 12.13
N LEU A 151 5.96 -3.89 11.53
CA LEU A 151 6.89 -2.84 11.14
C LEU A 151 6.53 -1.55 11.86
N ASP A 152 7.51 -0.90 12.49
CA ASP A 152 7.30 0.38 13.18
C ASP A 152 6.99 1.53 12.21
N ARG A 153 7.56 1.51 11.00
CA ARG A 153 7.30 2.43 9.87
C ARG A 153 7.84 1.88 8.54
N ALA A 154 7.63 2.62 7.45
CA ALA A 154 8.07 2.23 6.10
C ALA A 154 9.62 2.18 5.95
N TYR A 155 10.13 1.28 5.11
CA TYR A 155 11.59 1.14 4.86
C TYR A 155 12.24 2.43 4.35
N ARG A 156 11.55 3.16 3.46
CA ARG A 156 12.01 4.47 2.96
C ARG A 156 12.22 5.52 4.05
N SER A 157 11.67 5.27 5.25
CA SER A 157 11.78 6.10 6.43
C SER A 157 12.65 5.45 7.52
N GLY A 158 13.44 4.42 7.19
CA GLY A 158 14.30 3.72 8.15
C GLY A 158 13.53 2.94 9.22
N GLY A 159 12.46 2.26 8.82
CA GLY A 159 11.71 1.36 9.70
C GLY A 159 12.41 0.03 9.97
N ASN A 160 12.10 -0.56 11.12
CA ASN A 160 12.54 -1.89 11.54
C ASN A 160 11.43 -2.91 11.32
N PHE A 161 11.82 -4.16 11.09
CA PHE A 161 10.92 -5.30 11.05
C PHE A 161 11.07 -6.14 12.31
N HIS A 162 9.93 -6.56 12.85
CA HIS A 162 9.86 -7.37 14.06
C HIS A 162 9.29 -8.75 13.73
N ILE A 163 10.12 -9.61 13.13
CA ILE A 163 9.80 -11.02 12.79
C ILE A 163 9.55 -11.91 14.03
N GLN A 164 9.77 -11.39 15.23
CA GLN A 164 9.46 -12.09 16.48
C GLN A 164 7.96 -11.98 16.83
N TRP A 165 7.22 -11.15 16.11
CA TRP A 165 5.79 -11.01 16.30
C TRP A 165 5.07 -12.12 15.54
N ASP A 166 4.72 -13.18 16.25
CA ASP A 166 3.76 -14.17 15.77
C ASP A 166 2.33 -13.67 15.99
N CYS A 167 1.53 -13.52 14.93
CA CYS A 167 0.16 -12.99 15.02
C CYS A 167 -0.70 -13.83 15.99
N PRO A 168 -1.00 -13.34 17.22
CA PRO A 168 -1.55 -14.22 18.26
C PRO A 168 -2.98 -14.63 17.95
N GLY A 169 -3.21 -15.94 17.74
CA GLY A 169 -4.53 -16.52 17.48
C GLY A 169 -4.97 -16.51 16.01
N LEU A 170 -4.04 -16.18 15.09
CA LEU A 170 -4.27 -16.33 13.65
C LEU A 170 -4.74 -17.76 13.32
N LYS A 171 -5.81 -17.85 12.52
CA LYS A 171 -6.23 -19.10 11.87
C LYS A 171 -6.02 -18.95 10.38
N LEU A 172 -5.43 -19.94 9.75
CA LEU A 172 -5.15 -19.96 8.33
C LEU A 172 -5.34 -21.37 7.78
N ALA A 173 -5.97 -21.47 6.62
CA ALA A 173 -6.08 -22.70 5.87
C ALA A 173 -5.95 -22.44 4.37
N VAL A 174 -5.45 -23.45 3.66
CA VAL A 174 -5.28 -23.44 2.21
C VAL A 174 -5.94 -24.68 1.61
N GLN A 175 -6.56 -24.53 0.44
CA GLN A 175 -6.97 -25.65 -0.42
C GLN A 175 -6.38 -25.52 -1.81
N HIS A 176 -6.23 -26.65 -2.47
CA HIS A 176 -5.74 -26.73 -3.86
C HIS A 176 -6.85 -27.24 -4.75
N ASP A 177 -7.04 -26.57 -5.88
CA ASP A 177 -7.66 -27.16 -7.05
C ASP A 177 -6.55 -27.55 -8.04
N GLY A 178 -5.88 -28.65 -7.72
CA GLY A 178 -4.64 -29.08 -8.35
C GLY A 178 -3.86 -30.03 -7.44
N THR A 179 -2.55 -30.17 -7.70
CA THR A 179 -1.64 -30.97 -6.88
C THR A 179 -0.39 -30.20 -6.51
N LEU A 180 -0.10 -30.15 -5.21
CA LEU A 180 1.06 -29.44 -4.69
C LEU A 180 2.38 -30.08 -5.14
N ASN A 181 3.29 -29.26 -5.67
CA ASN A 181 4.67 -29.61 -6.06
C ASN A 181 4.79 -30.64 -7.20
N LYS A 182 3.83 -30.70 -8.14
CA LYS A 182 3.88 -31.64 -9.26
C LYS A 182 4.08 -30.95 -10.60
N GLN A 183 5.32 -30.61 -10.91
CA GLN A 183 5.72 -29.86 -12.13
C GLN A 183 5.29 -30.42 -13.51
N LYS A 184 4.70 -31.62 -13.57
CA LYS A 184 4.33 -32.29 -14.82
C LYS A 184 2.84 -32.26 -15.14
N ASP A 185 2.00 -31.76 -14.23
CA ASP A 185 0.59 -31.52 -14.54
C ASP A 185 0.27 -30.03 -14.62
N THR A 186 -1.03 -29.72 -14.64
CA THR A 186 -1.53 -28.37 -14.76
C THR A 186 -2.63 -28.21 -13.74
N ASP A 187 -2.39 -27.32 -12.79
CA ASP A 187 -3.32 -26.96 -11.74
C ASP A 187 -4.29 -25.87 -12.22
N ARG A 188 -5.26 -25.50 -11.39
CA ARG A 188 -6.20 -24.41 -11.71
C ARG A 188 -6.04 -23.25 -10.77
N SER A 189 -6.06 -23.53 -9.47
CA SER A 189 -6.01 -22.48 -8.46
C SER A 189 -5.67 -23.03 -7.09
N TRP A 190 -5.36 -22.14 -6.18
CA TRP A 190 -5.37 -22.42 -4.75
C TRP A 190 -6.09 -21.30 -4.01
N THR A 191 -6.54 -21.60 -2.81
CA THR A 191 -7.31 -20.67 -1.97
C THR A 191 -6.61 -20.43 -0.66
N VAL A 192 -6.77 -19.22 -0.14
CA VAL A 192 -6.38 -18.86 1.22
C VAL A 192 -7.63 -18.48 1.98
N GLU A 193 -7.73 -18.92 3.23
CA GLU A 193 -8.74 -18.46 4.17
C GLU A 193 -8.09 -18.13 5.51
N MET A 194 -8.28 -16.89 5.97
CA MET A 194 -7.73 -16.39 7.23
C MET A 194 -8.81 -15.86 8.15
N ALA A 195 -8.62 -16.08 9.44
CA ALA A 195 -9.27 -15.28 10.49
C ALA A 195 -8.18 -14.62 11.33
N ILE A 196 -8.03 -13.30 11.16
CA ILE A 196 -7.05 -12.46 11.85
C ILE A 196 -7.74 -11.87 13.09
N PRO A 197 -7.31 -12.23 14.32
CA PRO A 197 -7.92 -11.71 15.53
C PRO A 197 -7.76 -10.20 15.59
N HIS A 198 -8.87 -9.50 15.77
CA HIS A 198 -8.90 -8.05 15.93
C HIS A 198 -7.87 -7.57 16.96
N LYS A 199 -7.83 -8.22 18.13
CA LYS A 199 -6.92 -7.85 19.23
C LYS A 199 -5.45 -8.09 18.92
N ALA A 200 -5.10 -8.91 17.92
CA ALA A 200 -3.71 -9.12 17.51
C ALA A 200 -3.15 -7.87 16.84
N VAL A 201 -4.00 -7.20 16.06
CA VAL A 201 -3.62 -6.07 15.20
C VAL A 201 -4.11 -4.72 15.73
N THR A 202 -4.61 -4.62 16.97
CA THR A 202 -5.09 -3.34 17.56
C THR A 202 -4.64 -3.08 18.99
N ARG A 203 -3.63 -3.80 19.50
CA ARG A 203 -3.25 -3.78 20.93
C ARG A 203 -2.97 -2.41 21.53
N ASN A 204 -2.49 -1.43 20.75
CA ASN A 204 -1.92 -0.18 21.28
C ASN A 204 -2.53 1.09 20.70
N PHE A 205 -3.70 1.03 20.07
CA PHE A 205 -4.31 2.22 19.46
C PHE A 205 -5.84 2.15 19.37
N ALA A 206 -6.46 3.33 19.18
CA ALA A 206 -7.89 3.53 19.27
C ALA A 206 -8.60 3.47 17.89
N ASN A 207 -8.36 2.41 17.10
CA ASN A 207 -9.10 2.17 15.85
C ASN A 207 -9.49 0.68 15.67
N PRO A 208 -10.37 0.14 16.53
CA PRO A 208 -10.74 -1.28 16.51
C PRO A 208 -11.56 -1.69 15.28
N LEU A 209 -11.83 -3.00 15.12
CA LEU A 209 -12.89 -3.48 14.24
C LEU A 209 -14.25 -2.98 14.75
N LYS A 210 -14.73 -1.90 14.15
CA LYS A 210 -15.97 -1.23 14.54
C LYS A 210 -16.56 -0.57 13.31
N ALA A 211 -17.88 -0.63 13.17
CA ALA A 211 -18.58 0.03 12.08
C ALA A 211 -18.25 1.52 12.01
N GLY A 212 -18.02 2.03 10.80
CA GLY A 212 -17.58 3.39 10.51
C GLY A 212 -16.06 3.59 10.61
N ASN A 213 -15.30 2.67 11.22
CA ASN A 213 -13.85 2.74 11.19
C ASN A 213 -13.34 2.37 9.78
N ILE A 214 -12.20 2.95 9.44
CA ILE A 214 -11.50 2.68 8.18
C ILE A 214 -10.06 2.30 8.50
N TRP A 215 -9.61 1.19 7.94
CA TRP A 215 -8.22 0.74 7.96
C TRP A 215 -7.58 0.91 6.59
N ARG A 216 -6.26 0.86 6.55
CA ARG A 216 -5.48 0.71 5.32
C ARG A 216 -5.12 -0.76 5.16
N LEU A 217 -5.34 -1.31 3.97
CA LEU A 217 -5.03 -2.71 3.66
C LEU A 217 -4.57 -2.85 2.21
N ASN A 218 -3.65 -3.77 1.97
CA ASN A 218 -3.38 -4.25 0.63
C ASN A 218 -3.03 -5.74 0.65
N PHE A 219 -2.99 -6.32 -0.55
CA PHE A 219 -2.62 -7.70 -0.77
C PHE A 219 -1.51 -7.76 -1.81
N SER A 220 -0.63 -8.76 -1.68
CA SER A 220 0.40 -9.07 -2.65
C SER A 220 0.40 -10.56 -2.99
N ARG A 221 0.90 -10.86 -4.17
CA ARG A 221 1.29 -12.17 -4.67
C ARG A 221 2.61 -11.95 -5.41
N VAL A 222 3.67 -12.57 -4.93
CA VAL A 222 4.92 -12.67 -5.66
C VAL A 222 4.82 -13.85 -6.63
N GLN A 223 5.07 -13.58 -7.90
CA GLN A 223 4.98 -14.56 -8.95
C GLN A 223 6.33 -14.75 -9.65
N TRP A 224 6.69 -16.02 -9.82
CA TRP A 224 7.83 -16.45 -10.63
C TRP A 224 7.33 -17.26 -11.83
N LEU A 225 7.06 -16.60 -12.97
CA LEU A 225 6.56 -17.29 -14.17
C LEU A 225 7.53 -18.35 -14.73
N LYS A 226 8.81 -18.24 -14.40
CA LYS A 226 9.82 -19.24 -14.70
C LYS A 226 10.86 -19.30 -13.58
N LYS A 227 11.37 -20.50 -13.30
CA LYS A 227 12.45 -20.68 -12.33
C LYS A 227 13.68 -19.84 -12.72
N GLY A 228 14.13 -18.97 -11.82
CA GLY A 228 15.25 -18.04 -12.06
C GLY A 228 14.92 -16.88 -13.01
N GLY A 229 13.64 -16.66 -13.31
CA GLY A 229 13.17 -15.46 -14.00
C GLY A 229 13.13 -14.23 -13.09
N PRO A 230 12.66 -13.08 -13.62
CA PRO A 230 12.37 -11.93 -12.77
C PRO A 230 11.21 -12.25 -11.83
N GLU A 231 11.26 -11.66 -10.65
CA GLU A 231 10.14 -11.57 -9.72
C GLU A 231 9.08 -10.64 -10.29
N GLU A 232 7.81 -11.05 -10.27
CA GLU A 232 6.68 -10.18 -10.53
C GLU A 232 5.89 -9.96 -9.24
N ASN A 233 5.49 -8.72 -8.98
CA ASN A 233 4.74 -8.37 -7.78
C ASN A 233 3.35 -7.92 -8.21
N TRP A 234 2.36 -8.75 -7.90
CA TRP A 234 0.96 -8.50 -8.26
C TRP A 234 0.17 -8.15 -7.01
N VAL A 235 -0.50 -7.00 -7.03
CA VAL A 235 -1.12 -6.43 -5.83
C VAL A 235 -2.55 -5.99 -6.08
N TRP A 236 -3.37 -5.90 -5.03
CA TRP A 236 -4.72 -5.37 -5.17
C TRP A 236 -4.70 -3.88 -5.50
N THR A 237 -4.03 -3.04 -4.72
CA THR A 237 -3.80 -1.64 -5.09
C THR A 237 -2.33 -1.42 -5.46
N PRO A 238 -2.02 -0.84 -6.64
CA PRO A 238 -0.65 -0.57 -7.03
C PRO A 238 -0.05 0.50 -6.12
N THR A 239 1.24 0.37 -5.82
CA THR A 239 1.98 1.39 -5.04
C THR A 239 2.77 2.36 -5.93
N GLY A 240 2.91 2.02 -7.21
CA GLY A 240 3.56 2.84 -8.22
C GLY A 240 5.09 2.69 -8.30
N GLU A 241 5.65 1.83 -7.47
CA GLU A 241 7.04 1.42 -7.43
C GLU A 241 7.11 -0.02 -6.91
N ILE A 242 8.17 -0.77 -7.21
CA ILE A 242 8.35 -2.14 -6.69
C ILE A 242 8.74 -2.04 -5.20
N ASN A 243 7.73 -1.73 -4.38
CA ASN A 243 7.83 -1.49 -2.95
C ASN A 243 6.43 -1.63 -2.34
N MET A 244 6.19 -2.77 -1.70
CA MET A 244 4.92 -3.07 -1.06
C MET A 244 4.75 -2.34 0.28
N HIS A 245 5.85 -1.95 0.92
CA HIS A 245 5.91 -1.22 2.20
C HIS A 245 5.70 0.29 2.03
N ALA A 246 4.65 0.64 1.29
CA ALA A 246 4.16 1.99 1.06
C ALA A 246 2.70 2.12 1.56
N PRO A 247 2.45 2.13 2.89
CA PRO A 247 1.09 2.12 3.45
C PRO A 247 0.21 3.29 3.00
N ASN A 248 0.84 4.39 2.58
CA ASN A 248 0.16 5.53 1.98
C ASN A 248 -0.47 5.26 0.60
N GLN A 249 -0.13 4.15 -0.05
CA GLN A 249 -0.72 3.71 -1.31
C GLN A 249 -1.70 2.54 -1.15
N TRP A 250 -1.79 1.95 0.05
CA TRP A 250 -2.69 0.82 0.32
C TRP A 250 -4.17 1.19 0.18
N GLY A 251 -5.02 0.19 0.02
CA GLY A 251 -6.44 0.39 -0.16
C GLY A 251 -7.11 0.84 1.14
N PHE A 252 -8.34 1.31 1.03
CA PHE A 252 -9.18 1.63 2.18
C PHE A 252 -10.14 0.49 2.48
N LEU A 253 -10.16 0.03 3.74
CA LEU A 253 -11.10 -0.97 4.23
C LEU A 253 -12.10 -0.30 5.17
N GLN A 254 -13.34 -0.09 4.73
CA GLN A 254 -14.40 0.48 5.55
C GLN A 254 -15.25 -0.62 6.20
N PHE A 255 -15.43 -0.56 7.51
CA PHE A 255 -16.30 -1.51 8.22
C PHE A 255 -17.75 -1.03 8.23
N SER A 256 -18.65 -1.83 7.64
CA SER A 256 -20.10 -1.65 7.69
C SER A 256 -20.70 -2.39 8.88
N ASP A 257 -21.76 -1.86 9.50
CA ASP A 257 -22.57 -2.57 10.50
C ASP A 257 -23.57 -3.57 9.87
N LYS A 258 -23.80 -3.49 8.56
CA LYS A 258 -24.69 -4.40 7.83
C LYS A 258 -24.07 -5.79 7.72
N VAL A 259 -24.93 -6.80 7.72
CA VAL A 259 -24.54 -8.20 7.44
C VAL A 259 -24.36 -8.36 5.93
N ALA A 260 -23.38 -9.14 5.50
CA ALA A 260 -23.16 -9.42 4.09
C ALA A 260 -24.46 -9.94 3.44
N GLY A 261 -24.78 -9.43 2.24
CA GLY A 261 -26.01 -9.77 1.53
C GLY A 261 -27.30 -9.11 2.05
N SER A 262 -27.28 -8.37 3.18
CA SER A 262 -28.47 -7.69 3.70
C SER A 262 -28.68 -6.27 3.15
N GLY A 263 -27.76 -5.77 2.33
CA GLY A 263 -27.79 -4.44 1.74
C GLY A 263 -26.41 -3.98 1.29
N THR A 264 -26.32 -2.71 0.89
CA THR A 264 -25.06 -2.08 0.47
C THR A 264 -24.83 -0.78 1.23
N ASP A 265 -23.57 -0.43 1.47
CA ASP A 265 -23.11 0.89 1.87
C ASP A 265 -22.20 1.48 0.80
N GLU A 266 -22.19 2.80 0.71
CA GLU A 266 -21.22 3.53 -0.10
C GLU A 266 -19.94 3.78 0.69
N PHE A 267 -18.79 3.63 0.03
CA PHE A 267 -17.51 3.98 0.61
C PHE A 267 -17.43 5.49 0.90
N GLN A 268 -17.02 5.82 2.12
CA GLN A 268 -16.82 7.18 2.60
C GLN A 268 -15.32 7.42 2.73
N CYS A 269 -14.73 8.11 1.76
CA CYS A 269 -13.29 8.41 1.81
C CYS A 269 -12.97 9.26 3.06
N PRO A 270 -12.03 8.82 3.93
CA PRO A 270 -11.77 9.52 5.18
C PRO A 270 -11.02 10.85 4.99
N TYR A 271 -10.43 11.07 3.80
CA TYR A 271 -9.49 12.15 3.55
C TYR A 271 -9.95 13.06 2.41
N ASN A 272 -9.51 14.32 2.44
CA ASN A 272 -9.45 15.12 1.23
C ASN A 272 -8.29 14.61 0.36
N MET A 273 -8.61 13.90 -0.73
CA MET A 273 -7.58 13.22 -1.53
C MET A 273 -6.63 14.17 -2.27
N GLU A 274 -7.06 15.41 -2.56
CA GLU A 274 -6.16 16.40 -3.18
C GLU A 274 -5.10 16.88 -2.17
N ALA A 275 -5.52 17.21 -0.94
CA ALA A 275 -4.59 17.52 0.15
C ALA A 275 -3.66 16.33 0.46
N TYR A 276 -4.20 15.11 0.46
CA TYR A 276 -3.43 13.88 0.64
C TYR A 276 -2.33 13.75 -0.41
N LYS A 277 -2.67 13.89 -1.70
CA LYS A 277 -1.73 13.76 -2.81
C LYS A 277 -0.65 14.84 -2.77
N VAL A 278 -1.02 16.09 -2.52
CA VAL A 278 -0.05 17.20 -2.40
C VAL A 278 0.94 16.95 -1.26
N LEU A 279 0.47 16.48 -0.10
CA LEU A 279 1.36 16.14 1.03
C LEU A 279 2.34 15.02 0.70
N TRP A 280 1.87 13.95 0.06
CA TRP A 280 2.76 12.86 -0.35
C TRP A 280 3.71 13.27 -1.46
N ALA A 281 3.29 14.13 -2.40
CA ALA A 281 4.19 14.76 -3.38
C ALA A 281 5.32 15.53 -2.70
N LEU A 282 4.97 16.35 -1.69
CA LEU A 282 5.95 17.10 -0.89
C LEU A 282 6.88 16.17 -0.10
N PHE A 283 6.35 15.08 0.49
CA PHE A 283 7.14 14.06 1.18
C PHE A 283 8.19 13.45 0.23
N TYR A 284 7.78 13.02 -0.97
CA TYR A 284 8.72 12.49 -1.96
C TYR A 284 9.73 13.53 -2.43
N ALA A 285 9.32 14.79 -2.61
CA ALA A 285 10.23 15.88 -2.92
C ALA A 285 11.27 16.13 -1.83
N GLN A 286 10.88 16.01 -0.56
CA GLN A 286 11.81 16.11 0.57
C GLN A 286 12.81 14.96 0.57
N LEU A 287 12.39 13.73 0.30
CA LEU A 287 13.30 12.59 0.19
C LEU A 287 14.31 12.78 -0.96
N ASP A 288 13.83 13.19 -2.14
CA ASP A 288 14.69 13.51 -3.30
C ASP A 288 15.69 14.62 -2.97
N GLN A 289 15.24 15.68 -2.29
CA GLN A 289 16.05 16.83 -1.90
C GLN A 289 17.12 16.43 -0.88
N HIS A 290 16.73 15.69 0.16
CA HIS A 290 17.66 15.20 1.17
C HIS A 290 18.66 14.21 0.57
N GLY A 291 18.25 13.36 -0.38
CA GLY A 291 19.15 12.46 -1.09
C GLY A 291 20.22 13.19 -1.92
N LYS A 292 19.94 14.41 -2.41
CA LYS A 292 20.88 15.24 -3.18
C LYS A 292 21.78 16.09 -2.30
N ASP A 293 21.20 16.79 -1.33
CA ASP A 293 21.87 17.86 -0.59
C ASP A 293 22.13 17.51 0.89
N GLY A 294 21.70 16.32 1.35
CA GLY A 294 21.83 15.86 2.72
C GLY A 294 21.01 16.67 3.74
N ARG A 295 20.01 17.43 3.27
CA ARG A 295 19.19 18.35 4.07
C ARG A 295 17.76 18.44 3.54
N TYR A 296 16.79 18.55 4.44
CA TYR A 296 15.43 18.97 4.08
C TYR A 296 15.34 20.49 3.94
N THR A 297 14.29 20.98 3.27
CA THR A 297 14.09 22.42 2.99
C THR A 297 12.67 22.88 3.27
N SER A 298 12.49 24.10 3.79
CA SER A 298 11.17 24.71 3.96
C SER A 298 10.67 25.42 2.69
N SER A 299 11.51 25.53 1.66
CA SER A 299 11.15 26.23 0.43
C SER A 299 10.35 25.32 -0.51
N LEU A 300 9.03 25.57 -0.59
CA LEU A 300 8.14 24.88 -1.53
C LEU A 300 8.58 25.06 -2.99
N ALA A 301 9.18 26.21 -3.34
CA ALA A 301 9.71 26.46 -4.67
C ALA A 301 10.94 25.59 -4.98
N VAL A 302 11.83 25.35 -3.99
CA VAL A 302 12.96 24.42 -4.15
C VAL A 302 12.47 22.99 -4.33
N LEU A 303 11.39 22.61 -3.64
CA LEU A 303 10.75 21.31 -3.82
C LEU A 303 10.05 21.18 -5.18
N GLY A 304 9.83 22.28 -5.90
CA GLY A 304 9.19 22.29 -7.22
C GLY A 304 7.66 22.31 -7.18
N LEU A 305 7.06 22.75 -6.07
CA LEU A 305 5.62 22.95 -5.98
C LEU A 305 5.19 24.14 -6.86
N THR A 306 4.14 23.96 -7.66
CA THR A 306 3.67 24.94 -8.64
C THR A 306 2.25 25.43 -8.36
N ASP A 307 1.85 26.52 -9.01
CA ASP A 307 0.46 27.01 -8.98
C ASP A 307 -0.54 25.97 -9.52
N ALA A 308 -0.12 25.11 -10.46
CA ALA A 308 -0.95 24.02 -10.97
C ALA A 308 -1.22 22.96 -9.89
N ASP A 309 -0.22 22.64 -9.06
CA ASP A 309 -0.40 21.73 -7.91
C ASP A 309 -1.33 22.38 -6.86
N LEU A 310 -1.15 23.68 -6.59
CA LEU A 310 -1.99 24.41 -5.64
C LEU A 310 -3.45 24.53 -6.10
N ALA A 311 -3.68 24.62 -7.42
CA ALA A 311 -5.01 24.75 -7.99
C ALA A 311 -5.89 23.48 -7.82
N THR A 312 -5.30 22.33 -7.49
CA THR A 312 -6.08 21.11 -7.18
C THR A 312 -6.70 21.14 -5.77
N LEU A 313 -6.11 21.93 -4.86
CA LEU A 313 -6.60 22.03 -3.49
C LEU A 313 -7.93 22.79 -3.43
N PRO A 314 -8.80 22.46 -2.45
CA PRO A 314 -9.99 23.25 -2.19
C PRO A 314 -9.66 24.72 -1.97
N LYS A 315 -10.50 25.62 -2.48
CA LYS A 315 -10.30 27.06 -2.38
C LYS A 315 -10.11 27.50 -0.92
N GLY A 316 -9.08 28.31 -0.68
CA GLY A 316 -8.75 28.81 0.66
C GLY A 316 -7.92 27.83 1.50
N SER A 317 -7.43 26.73 0.91
CA SER A 317 -6.45 25.87 1.57
C SER A 317 -5.10 26.56 1.70
N ASN A 318 -4.35 26.23 2.75
CA ASN A 318 -3.01 26.74 2.98
C ASN A 318 -2.02 25.60 3.23
N ILE A 319 -0.81 25.73 2.71
CA ILE A 319 0.29 24.78 2.92
C ILE A 319 1.31 25.40 3.87
N GLU A 320 1.76 24.62 4.84
CA GLU A 320 2.87 24.97 5.72
C GLU A 320 3.95 23.89 5.60
N MET A 321 5.21 24.32 5.50
CA MET A 321 6.38 23.45 5.47
C MET A 321 7.41 23.92 6.49
N GLU A 322 7.69 23.05 7.46
CA GLU A 322 8.76 23.22 8.43
C GLU A 322 9.86 22.22 8.13
N ALA A 323 11.12 22.66 8.13
CA ALA A 323 12.24 21.77 7.87
C ALA A 323 13.51 22.21 8.59
N THR A 324 14.32 21.22 8.94
CA THR A 324 15.69 21.33 9.45
C THR A 324 16.61 20.44 8.61
N THR A 325 17.88 20.35 8.97
CA THR A 325 18.80 19.39 8.35
C THR A 325 18.32 17.93 8.43
N HIS A 326 17.57 17.55 9.47
CA HIS A 326 17.30 16.13 9.79
C HIS A 326 15.82 15.76 9.85
N GLN A 327 14.93 16.75 9.89
CA GLN A 327 13.49 16.53 10.02
C GLN A 327 12.73 17.55 9.20
N PHE A 328 11.54 17.17 8.75
CA PHE A 328 10.55 18.07 8.20
C PHE A 328 9.14 17.68 8.65
N ARG A 329 8.23 18.63 8.46
CA ARG A 329 6.79 18.47 8.62
C ARG A 329 6.09 19.31 7.56
N ALA A 330 5.27 18.66 6.74
CA ALA A 330 4.39 19.30 5.78
C ALA A 330 2.96 19.25 6.29
N SER A 331 2.19 20.32 6.13
CA SER A 331 0.77 20.29 6.43
C SER A 331 -0.08 21.08 5.45
N VAL A 332 -1.32 20.63 5.26
CA VAL A 332 -2.35 21.31 4.46
C VAL A 332 -3.55 21.57 5.37
N LEU A 333 -3.87 22.83 5.62
CA LEU A 333 -5.14 23.25 6.18
C LEU A 333 -6.16 23.36 5.05
N VAL A 334 -7.19 22.52 5.06
CA VAL A 334 -8.17 22.48 3.95
C VAL A 334 -9.22 23.57 4.11
N GLY A 335 -9.29 24.45 3.10
CA GLY A 335 -10.20 25.60 3.06
C GLY A 335 -11.66 25.20 3.27
N GLY A 336 -12.37 25.97 4.11
CA GLY A 336 -13.79 25.75 4.41
C GLY A 336 -14.11 24.58 5.34
N THR A 337 -13.13 23.73 5.68
CA THR A 337 -13.37 22.57 6.57
C THR A 337 -12.74 22.71 7.95
N GLY A 338 -11.67 23.51 8.07
CA GLY A 338 -10.88 23.63 9.29
C GLY A 338 -10.01 22.40 9.61
N LYS A 339 -10.08 21.33 8.81
CA LYS A 339 -9.27 20.11 8.99
C LYS A 339 -7.84 20.34 8.52
N ARG A 340 -6.86 19.88 9.30
CA ARG A 340 -5.45 19.95 8.94
C ARG A 340 -4.87 18.56 8.73
N TYR A 341 -4.28 18.34 7.56
CA TYR A 341 -3.58 17.11 7.23
C TYR A 341 -2.09 17.32 7.38
N VAL A 342 -1.36 16.32 7.89
CA VAL A 342 0.07 16.43 8.20
C VAL A 342 0.80 15.18 7.74
N VAL A 343 1.99 15.37 7.16
CA VAL A 343 2.98 14.30 6.97
C VAL A 343 4.33 14.77 7.54
N ASP A 344 4.98 13.90 8.31
CA ASP A 344 6.34 14.14 8.82
C ASP A 344 7.43 13.38 8.04
N HIS A 345 8.69 13.62 8.39
CA HIS A 345 9.86 12.93 7.82
C HIS A 345 9.88 11.41 7.99
N ASN A 346 9.13 10.85 8.94
CA ASN A 346 8.99 9.41 9.09
C ASN A 346 7.89 8.83 8.18
N GLY A 347 7.16 9.70 7.47
CA GLY A 347 5.99 9.33 6.69
C GLY A 347 4.78 9.05 7.58
N LYS A 348 4.75 9.58 8.81
CA LYS A 348 3.57 9.51 9.66
C LYS A 348 2.51 10.48 9.13
N PHE A 349 1.31 9.98 8.85
CA PHE A 349 0.19 10.77 8.37
C PHE A 349 -0.86 11.01 9.47
N GLU A 350 -1.26 12.26 9.66
CA GLU A 350 -2.23 12.62 10.70
C GLU A 350 -3.29 13.59 10.17
N VAL A 351 -4.50 13.50 10.74
CA VAL A 351 -5.59 14.46 10.53
C VAL A 351 -5.88 15.12 11.88
N LEU A 352 -5.69 16.44 11.95
CA LEU A 352 -5.82 17.28 13.14
C LEU A 352 -7.05 18.18 13.07
#